data_AF-A0A5N5EDH4-F1
#
_entry.id   AF-A0A5N5EDH4-F1
#
_cell.length_a   1.000
_cell.length_b   1.000
_cell.length_c   1.000
_cell.angle_alpha   90.00
_cell.angle_beta   90.00
_cell.angle_gamma   90.00
#
_symmetry.space_group_name_H-M   'P 1'
#
loop_
_entity.id
_entity.type
_entity.pdbx_description
1 polymer ?
#
loop_
_entity_poly.entity_id
_entity_poly.type
_entity_poly.pdbx_seq_one_letter_code
_entity_poly.pdbx_strand_id
1 'polypeptide(L)'
;MEPIQQHPEIAAYLAVDEAIDHEHPVVRETVAALTHEGDDAYTYARAAFAYVRDTIPHSADSGDPRVTWRASDVLATRNGICYAKSIALTALLRARAIPAGLCYQRLTDDDGTNPVVHGLVALWLPGHDRWARVDPRGNKPGVDAQFSLGAERLAWAVREELGEVDYPAVHATPPEAILHALRHARDRAELWRNLPAQL
;
A
#
# COMPACT_ATOMS: atom_id res chain seq x y z
N MET A 1 -8.58 -2.22 15.02
CA MET A 1 -7.66 -3.32 15.39
C MET A 1 -6.25 -2.73 15.51
N GLU A 2 -5.40 -3.27 16.39
CA GLU A 2 -4.01 -2.81 16.57
C GLU A 2 -3.05 -3.59 15.66
N PRO A 3 -2.28 -2.92 14.77
CA PRO A 3 -1.35 -3.61 13.88
C PRO A 3 -0.18 -4.26 14.64
N ILE A 4 0.09 -5.52 14.33
CA ILE A 4 1.13 -6.36 14.94
C ILE A 4 2.31 -6.50 13.98
N GLN A 5 3.48 -6.08 14.42
CA GLN A 5 4.72 -6.25 13.65
C GLN A 5 5.07 -7.72 13.48
N GLN A 6 5.19 -8.18 12.24
CA GLN A 6 5.68 -9.53 11.94
C GLN A 6 7.17 -9.68 12.25
N HIS A 7 7.97 -8.64 12.03
CA HIS A 7 9.39 -8.63 12.36
C HIS A 7 9.61 -7.75 13.61
N PRO A 8 10.33 -8.22 14.65
CA PRO A 8 10.48 -7.44 15.88
C PRO A 8 11.35 -6.20 15.71
N GLU A 9 12.26 -6.20 14.73
CA GLU A 9 13.17 -5.08 14.50
C GLU A 9 12.58 -4.08 13.51
N ILE A 10 12.50 -2.80 13.92
CA ILE A 10 12.02 -1.70 13.07
C ILE A 10 12.85 -1.53 11.79
N ALA A 11 14.12 -1.94 11.82
CA ALA A 11 15.04 -1.90 10.68
C ALA A 11 14.54 -2.75 9.49
N ALA A 12 13.79 -3.82 9.73
CA ALA A 12 13.18 -4.60 8.65
C ALA A 12 12.15 -3.77 7.85
N TYR A 13 11.48 -2.82 8.50
CA TYR A 13 10.53 -1.90 7.88
C TYR A 13 11.19 -0.67 7.24
N LEU A 14 12.53 -0.66 7.20
CA LEU A 14 13.36 0.29 6.45
C LEU A 14 14.16 -0.41 5.33
N ALA A 15 14.18 -1.75 5.31
CA ALA A 15 14.98 -2.51 4.37
C ALA A 15 14.49 -2.37 2.92
N VAL A 16 15.44 -2.47 1.99
CA VAL A 16 15.17 -2.57 0.55
C VAL A 16 14.93 -4.03 0.19
N ASP A 17 14.02 -4.28 -0.75
CA ASP A 17 13.81 -5.60 -1.34
C ASP A 17 13.47 -5.48 -2.85
N GLU A 18 13.13 -6.60 -3.50
CA GLU A 18 12.88 -6.61 -4.95
C GLU A 18 11.62 -5.86 -5.39
N ALA A 19 10.63 -5.68 -4.51
CA ALA A 19 9.37 -5.00 -4.78
C ALA A 19 9.37 -3.58 -4.18
N ILE A 20 9.86 -3.44 -2.94
CA ILE A 20 10.05 -2.17 -2.24
C ILE A 20 11.48 -1.68 -2.53
N ASP A 21 11.75 -1.47 -3.82
CA ASP A 21 13.05 -1.16 -4.39
C ASP A 21 13.41 0.32 -4.25
N HIS A 22 13.32 0.84 -3.03
CA HIS A 22 13.35 2.28 -2.74
C HIS A 22 14.70 2.97 -2.99
N GLU A 23 15.74 2.19 -3.29
CA GLU A 23 17.03 2.70 -3.76
C GLU A 23 17.06 2.98 -5.27
N HIS A 24 16.06 2.50 -6.02
CA HIS A 24 15.97 2.67 -7.46
C HIS A 24 15.88 4.16 -7.85
N PRO A 25 16.57 4.62 -8.92
CA PRO A 25 16.60 6.03 -9.32
C PRO A 25 15.22 6.68 -9.46
N VAL A 26 14.26 6.02 -10.12
CA VAL A 26 12.87 6.52 -10.25
C VAL A 26 12.21 6.80 -8.89
N VAL A 27 12.45 5.95 -7.88
CA VAL A 27 11.92 6.17 -6.53
C VAL A 27 12.61 7.38 -5.90
N ARG A 28 13.94 7.47 -6.00
CA ARG A 28 14.73 8.58 -5.46
C ARG A 28 14.39 9.92 -6.13
N GLU A 29 14.17 9.93 -7.43
CA GLU A 29 13.72 11.11 -8.18
C GLU A 29 12.32 11.55 -7.74
N THR A 30 11.40 10.60 -7.53
CA THR A 30 10.07 10.91 -7.00
C THR A 30 10.17 11.48 -5.58
N VAL A 31 11.03 10.92 -4.72
CA VAL A 31 11.28 11.43 -3.37
C VAL A 31 11.80 12.87 -3.45
N ALA A 32 12.77 13.15 -4.31
CA ALA A 32 13.30 14.49 -4.50
C ALA A 32 12.24 15.48 -4.98
N ALA A 33 11.37 15.06 -5.90
CA ALA A 33 10.26 15.88 -6.40
C ALA A 33 9.18 16.19 -5.35
N LEU A 34 9.03 15.31 -4.35
CA LEU A 34 8.05 15.46 -3.26
C LEU A 34 8.63 16.15 -2.02
N THR A 35 9.96 16.29 -1.93
CA THR A 35 10.62 16.85 -0.75
C THR A 35 10.74 18.36 -0.89
N HIS A 36 10.24 19.09 0.11
CA HIS A 36 10.38 20.53 0.22
C HIS A 36 11.34 20.91 1.37
N GLU A 37 11.92 22.10 1.28
CA GLU A 37 12.75 22.63 2.36
C GLU A 37 11.92 22.78 3.65
N GLY A 38 12.43 22.24 4.76
CA GLY A 38 11.74 22.25 6.06
C GLY A 38 10.76 21.10 6.29
N ASP A 39 10.61 20.15 5.36
CA ASP A 39 9.76 18.97 5.57
C ASP A 39 10.25 18.07 6.70
N ASP A 40 9.34 17.78 7.63
CA ASP A 40 9.51 16.72 8.64
C ASP A 40 8.93 15.39 8.13
N ALA A 41 8.97 14.36 8.98
CA ALA A 41 8.43 13.04 8.64
C ALA A 41 6.91 13.06 8.40
N TYR A 42 6.17 13.95 9.08
CA TYR A 42 4.72 14.02 9.01
C TYR A 42 4.25 14.72 7.74
N THR A 43 4.85 15.86 7.41
CA THR A 43 4.53 16.60 6.18
C THR A 43 4.89 15.77 4.96
N TYR A 44 6.07 15.14 4.97
CA TYR A 44 6.51 14.26 3.89
C TYR A 44 5.60 13.02 3.74
N ALA A 45 5.28 12.31 4.83
CA ALA A 45 4.43 11.11 4.76
C ALA A 45 3.05 11.42 4.17
N ARG A 46 2.46 12.56 4.57
CA ARG A 46 1.19 13.03 4.03
C ARG A 46 1.29 13.36 2.54
N ALA A 47 2.37 14.03 2.11
CA ALA A 47 2.60 14.37 0.71
C ALA A 47 2.81 13.12 -0.15
N ALA A 48 3.62 12.16 0.31
CA ALA A 48 3.84 10.87 -0.36
C ALA A 48 2.54 10.06 -0.48
N PHE A 49 1.74 10.01 0.59
CA PHE A 49 0.42 9.38 0.56
C PHE A 49 -0.49 10.02 -0.48
N ALA A 50 -0.64 11.35 -0.45
CA ALA A 50 -1.51 12.07 -1.38
C ALA A 50 -1.04 11.88 -2.83
N TYR A 51 0.28 11.94 -3.06
CA TYR A 51 0.86 11.68 -4.37
C TYR A 51 0.49 10.29 -4.90
N VAL A 52 0.70 9.22 -4.13
CA VAL A 52 0.34 7.86 -4.58
C VAL A 52 -1.17 7.74 -4.75
N ARG A 53 -1.97 8.24 -3.82
CA ARG A 53 -3.44 8.17 -3.85
C ARG A 53 -4.00 8.88 -5.09
N ASP A 54 -3.54 10.08 -5.38
CA ASP A 54 -4.20 11.01 -6.30
C ASP A 54 -3.58 11.03 -7.70
N THR A 55 -2.29 10.70 -7.83
CA THR A 55 -1.55 10.84 -9.10
C THR A 55 -1.23 9.50 -9.77
N ILE A 56 -1.51 8.38 -9.10
CA ILE A 56 -1.33 7.04 -9.64
C ILE A 56 -2.73 6.40 -9.75
N PRO A 57 -3.36 6.42 -10.94
CA PRO A 57 -4.63 5.76 -11.15
C PRO A 57 -4.67 4.31 -10.66
N HIS A 58 -5.79 3.94 -10.04
CA HIS A 58 -6.07 2.54 -9.72
C HIS A 58 -6.41 1.78 -11.01
N SER A 59 -5.63 0.77 -11.37
CA SER A 59 -5.73 0.11 -12.68
C SER A 59 -7.09 -0.53 -12.96
N ALA A 60 -7.80 -0.99 -11.92
CA ALA A 60 -9.17 -1.49 -12.09
C ALA A 60 -10.18 -0.39 -12.42
N ASP A 61 -9.97 0.83 -11.94
CA ASP A 61 -10.88 1.95 -12.20
C ASP A 61 -10.59 2.61 -13.54
N SER A 62 -9.32 2.75 -13.90
CA SER A 62 -8.89 3.35 -15.17
C SER A 62 -9.06 2.40 -16.36
N GLY A 63 -9.25 1.10 -16.10
CA GLY A 63 -9.32 0.07 -17.14
C GLY A 63 -7.95 -0.36 -17.69
N ASP A 64 -6.85 0.15 -17.12
CA ASP A 64 -5.50 -0.22 -17.54
C ASP A 64 -5.23 -1.72 -17.28
N PRO A 65 -4.84 -2.51 -18.31
CA PRO A 65 -4.60 -3.93 -18.14
C PRO A 65 -3.23 -4.25 -17.53
N ARG A 66 -2.29 -3.29 -17.50
CA ARG A 66 -0.91 -3.54 -17.08
C ARG A 66 -0.84 -3.84 -15.60
N VAL A 67 0.00 -4.81 -15.24
CA VAL A 67 0.29 -5.18 -13.85
C VAL A 67 1.70 -4.72 -13.52
N THR A 68 1.81 -3.94 -12.45
CA THR A 68 3.07 -3.49 -11.86
C THR A 68 3.25 -4.15 -10.50
N TRP A 69 4.49 -4.43 -10.14
CA TRP A 69 4.79 -5.18 -8.91
C TRP A 69 5.98 -4.62 -8.13
N ARG A 70 6.86 -3.83 -8.78
CA ARG A 70 7.88 -3.02 -8.11
C ARG A 70 7.42 -1.60 -7.90
N ALA A 71 7.90 -0.95 -6.84
CA ALA A 71 7.63 0.46 -6.59
C ALA A 71 8.12 1.33 -7.74
N SER A 72 9.33 1.08 -8.25
CA SER A 72 9.87 1.78 -9.43
C SER A 72 8.95 1.67 -10.66
N ASP A 73 8.42 0.48 -10.97
CA ASP A 73 7.51 0.26 -12.10
C ASP A 73 6.18 1.02 -11.92
N VAL A 74 5.63 1.00 -10.70
CA VAL A 74 4.39 1.72 -10.36
C VAL A 74 4.58 3.23 -10.56
N LEU A 75 5.69 3.77 -10.08
CA LEU A 75 6.02 5.20 -10.20
C LEU A 75 6.29 5.61 -11.64
N ALA A 76 7.04 4.80 -12.39
CA ALA A 76 7.39 5.06 -13.79
C ALA A 76 6.16 5.02 -14.72
N THR A 77 5.28 4.04 -14.52
CA THR A 77 4.09 3.84 -15.38
C THR A 77 2.86 4.61 -14.92
N ARG A 78 2.89 5.16 -13.70
CA ARG A 78 1.75 5.80 -13.02
C ARG A 78 0.51 4.91 -13.03
N ASN A 79 0.70 3.62 -12.75
CA ASN A 79 -0.40 2.65 -12.76
C ASN A 79 -0.16 1.57 -11.71
N GLY A 80 -1.23 1.20 -10.99
CA GLY A 80 -1.15 0.10 -10.03
C GLY A 80 -2.50 -0.26 -9.43
N ILE A 81 -2.62 -1.51 -9.01
CA ILE A 81 -3.72 -1.97 -8.15
C ILE A 81 -3.41 -1.61 -6.68
N CYS A 82 -4.34 -1.83 -5.74
CA CYS A 82 -4.13 -1.55 -4.31
C CYS A 82 -2.80 -2.09 -3.76
N TYR A 83 -2.43 -3.34 -4.07
CA TYR A 83 -1.14 -3.93 -3.68
C TYR A 83 0.06 -3.13 -4.19
N ALA A 84 0.08 -2.84 -5.49
CA ALA A 84 1.19 -2.17 -6.14
C ALA A 84 1.31 -0.71 -5.68
N LYS A 85 0.18 -0.04 -5.43
CA LYS A 85 0.13 1.31 -4.87
C LYS A 85 0.63 1.33 -3.42
N SER A 86 0.29 0.33 -2.62
CA SER A 86 0.83 0.17 -1.27
C SER A 86 2.33 -0.08 -1.28
N ILE A 87 2.84 -0.94 -2.18
CA ILE A 87 4.29 -1.14 -2.41
C ILE A 87 4.99 0.18 -2.77
N ALA A 88 4.42 0.98 -3.68
CA ALA A 88 4.98 2.27 -4.07
C ALA A 88 5.01 3.28 -2.91
N LEU A 89 3.93 3.39 -2.13
CA LEU A 89 3.92 4.27 -0.96
C LEU A 89 4.95 3.82 0.08
N THR A 90 5.02 2.53 0.38
CA THR A 90 6.01 1.98 1.32
C THR A 90 7.43 2.31 0.87
N ALA A 91 7.74 2.21 -0.43
CA ALA A 91 9.06 2.57 -0.94
C ALA A 91 9.37 4.07 -0.78
N LEU A 92 8.42 4.96 -1.08
CA LEU A 92 8.61 6.40 -0.90
C LEU A 92 8.86 6.76 0.58
N LEU A 93 8.12 6.15 1.51
CA LEU A 93 8.29 6.35 2.95
C LEU A 93 9.67 5.86 3.43
N ARG A 94 10.06 4.63 3.05
CA ARG A 94 11.37 4.06 3.44
C ARG A 94 12.55 4.85 2.87
N ALA A 95 12.43 5.37 1.65
CA ALA A 95 13.45 6.23 1.06
C ALA A 95 13.74 7.50 1.87
N ARG A 96 12.81 7.94 2.72
CA ARG A 96 12.94 9.05 3.67
C ARG A 96 13.09 8.59 5.13
N ALA A 97 13.52 7.35 5.34
CA ALA A 97 13.76 6.73 6.64
C ALA A 97 12.52 6.71 7.56
N ILE A 98 11.32 6.68 6.98
CA ILE A 98 10.07 6.45 7.72
C ILE A 98 9.79 4.95 7.66
N PRO A 99 9.83 4.23 8.80
CA PRO A 99 9.48 2.81 8.81
C PRO A 99 8.07 2.61 8.30
N ALA A 100 7.92 1.73 7.32
CA ALA A 100 6.65 1.45 6.70
C ALA A 100 6.55 -0.03 6.36
N GLY A 101 5.36 -0.61 6.54
CA GLY A 101 5.04 -2.00 6.20
C GLY A 101 3.72 -2.11 5.46
N LEU A 102 3.46 -3.30 4.96
CA LEU A 102 2.25 -3.63 4.22
C LEU A 102 1.24 -4.28 5.16
N CYS A 103 -0.02 -3.87 5.06
CA CYS A 103 -1.14 -4.45 5.79
C CYS A 103 -2.19 -4.93 4.80
N TYR A 104 -3.10 -5.79 5.27
CA TYR A 104 -4.08 -6.40 4.40
C TYR A 104 -5.45 -6.51 5.07
N GLN A 105 -6.48 -6.45 4.26
CA GLN A 105 -7.85 -6.78 4.63
C GLN A 105 -8.37 -7.83 3.66
N ARG A 106 -9.23 -8.75 4.09
CA ARG A 106 -10.09 -9.51 3.20
C ARG A 106 -11.44 -8.85 3.15
N LEU A 107 -11.84 -8.41 1.97
CA LEU A 107 -13.12 -7.73 1.71
C LEU A 107 -13.98 -8.61 0.80
N THR A 108 -15.28 -8.38 0.76
CA THR A 108 -16.24 -9.09 -0.10
C THR A 108 -17.14 -8.11 -0.84
N ASP A 109 -17.91 -8.61 -1.80
CA ASP A 109 -19.09 -7.89 -2.31
C ASP A 109 -20.17 -7.76 -1.21
N ASP A 110 -21.19 -6.94 -1.46
CA ASP A 110 -22.26 -6.63 -0.49
C ASP A 110 -23.11 -7.84 -0.09
N ASP A 111 -23.09 -8.92 -0.87
CA ASP A 111 -23.74 -10.19 -0.58
C ASP A 111 -22.81 -11.21 0.11
N GLY A 112 -21.58 -10.82 0.45
CA GLY A 112 -20.57 -11.68 1.07
C GLY A 112 -19.82 -12.57 0.08
N THR A 113 -20.02 -12.41 -1.23
CA THR A 113 -19.34 -13.21 -2.26
C THR A 113 -18.05 -12.53 -2.76
N ASN A 114 -17.31 -13.22 -3.64
CA ASN A 114 -16.10 -12.73 -4.31
C ASN A 114 -15.04 -12.13 -3.35
N PRO A 115 -14.54 -12.91 -2.38
CA PRO A 115 -13.55 -12.42 -1.44
C PRO A 115 -12.27 -11.98 -2.15
N VAL A 116 -11.80 -10.78 -1.82
CA VAL A 116 -10.57 -10.19 -2.36
C VAL A 116 -9.72 -9.69 -1.20
N VAL A 117 -8.42 -9.93 -1.28
CA VAL A 117 -7.46 -9.29 -0.39
C VAL A 117 -7.18 -7.86 -0.88
N HIS A 118 -7.25 -6.90 0.02
CA HIS A 118 -6.99 -5.49 -0.23
C HIS A 118 -5.69 -5.08 0.48
N GLY A 119 -4.81 -4.36 -0.22
CA GLY A 119 -3.51 -3.95 0.30
C GLY A 119 -3.52 -2.52 0.86
N LEU A 120 -2.96 -2.35 2.05
CA LEU A 120 -2.84 -1.10 2.80
C LEU A 120 -1.37 -0.86 3.21
N VAL A 121 -1.09 0.30 3.81
CA VAL A 121 0.22 0.63 4.39
C VAL A 121 0.07 0.98 5.86
N ALA A 122 0.98 0.47 6.69
CA ALA A 122 1.21 0.98 8.04
C ALA A 122 2.53 1.75 8.08
N LEU A 123 2.56 2.91 8.71
CA LEU A 123 3.77 3.70 8.92
C LEU A 123 4.00 4.04 10.39
N TRP A 124 5.27 4.14 10.79
CA TRP A 124 5.68 4.54 12.13
C TRP A 124 6.26 5.95 12.10
N LEU A 125 5.60 6.89 12.76
CA LEU A 125 6.02 8.30 12.78
C LEU A 125 6.78 8.65 14.08
N PRO A 126 7.76 9.57 14.02
CA PRO A 126 8.53 9.96 15.21
C PRO A 126 7.64 10.53 16.31
N GLY A 127 7.74 10.02 17.53
CA GLY A 127 6.92 10.46 18.67
C GLY A 127 5.59 9.71 18.83
N HIS A 128 5.30 8.73 17.97
CA HIS A 128 4.24 7.74 18.17
C HIS A 128 4.79 6.43 18.74
N ASP A 129 3.95 5.73 19.49
CA ASP A 129 4.17 4.40 20.07
C ASP A 129 3.41 3.29 19.34
N ARG A 130 2.82 3.62 18.18
CA ARG A 130 1.97 2.72 17.40
C ARG A 130 2.08 2.97 15.90
N TRP A 131 1.70 1.97 15.13
CA TRP A 131 1.52 2.07 13.68
C TRP A 131 0.28 2.91 13.33
N ALA A 132 0.41 3.80 12.35
CA ALA A 132 -0.71 4.46 11.71
C ALA A 132 -0.99 3.81 10.36
N ARG A 133 -2.23 3.38 10.09
CA ARG A 133 -2.60 2.79 8.79
C ARG A 133 -3.18 3.84 7.85
N VAL A 134 -2.80 3.72 6.59
CA VAL A 134 -3.26 4.56 5.48
C VAL A 134 -3.54 3.71 4.26
N ASP A 135 -4.51 4.14 3.46
CA ASP A 135 -4.94 3.43 2.25
C ASP A 135 -4.66 4.24 0.97
N PRO A 136 -3.57 3.94 0.23
CA PRO A 136 -3.20 4.70 -0.95
C PRO A 136 -3.98 4.32 -2.21
N ARG A 137 -5.02 3.47 -2.12
CA ARG A 137 -5.76 2.92 -3.25
C ARG A 137 -6.33 3.97 -4.21
N GLY A 138 -6.65 5.16 -3.74
CA GLY A 138 -7.21 6.24 -4.57
C GLY A 138 -8.72 6.42 -4.37
N ASN A 139 -9.17 7.67 -4.41
CA ASN A 139 -10.58 8.01 -4.19
C ASN A 139 -11.39 7.88 -5.48
N LYS A 140 -12.65 7.47 -5.32
CA LYS A 140 -13.68 7.35 -6.38
C LYS A 140 -15.05 7.61 -5.74
N PRO A 141 -16.16 7.71 -6.50
CA PRO A 141 -17.49 7.80 -5.88
C PRO A 141 -17.69 6.68 -4.85
N GLY A 142 -18.00 7.07 -3.61
CA GLY A 142 -18.15 6.14 -2.48
C GLY A 142 -16.86 5.79 -1.72
N VAL A 143 -15.69 6.29 -2.13
CA VAL A 143 -14.39 6.04 -1.47
C VAL A 143 -13.72 7.37 -1.12
N ASP A 144 -13.44 7.57 0.17
CA ASP A 144 -12.77 8.77 0.70
C ASP A 144 -11.65 8.41 1.69
N ALA A 145 -10.60 7.78 1.19
CA ALA A 145 -9.40 7.45 1.95
C ALA A 145 -8.58 8.73 2.23
N GLN A 146 -8.16 8.92 3.48
CA GLN A 146 -7.46 10.12 3.92
C GLN A 146 -6.26 9.78 4.81
N PHE A 147 -5.23 10.63 4.76
CA PHE A 147 -4.12 10.56 5.71
C PHE A 147 -4.60 11.09 7.06
N SER A 148 -4.89 10.18 7.99
CA SER A 148 -5.43 10.52 9.30
C SER A 148 -4.74 9.70 10.38
N LEU A 149 -4.12 10.38 11.35
CA LEU A 149 -3.38 9.76 12.46
C LEU A 149 -4.24 9.54 13.72
N GLY A 150 -5.39 10.23 13.79
CA GLY A 150 -6.34 10.12 14.90
C GLY A 150 -7.25 8.91 14.74
N ALA A 151 -8.23 9.04 13.83
CA ALA A 151 -9.13 7.96 13.43
C ALA A 151 -8.81 7.54 11.99
N GLU A 152 -8.71 6.23 11.74
CA GLU A 152 -8.42 5.70 10.42
C GLU A 152 -9.48 6.14 9.39
N ARG A 153 -9.02 6.46 8.18
CA ARG A 153 -9.86 6.81 7.03
C ARG A 153 -9.39 5.98 5.84
N LEU A 154 -9.69 4.69 5.88
CA LEU A 154 -9.36 3.72 4.84
C LEU A 154 -10.41 3.75 3.73
N ALA A 155 -10.17 3.10 2.59
CA ALA A 155 -11.14 3.06 1.50
C ALA A 155 -12.42 2.31 1.92
N TRP A 156 -12.27 1.25 2.73
CA TRP A 156 -13.37 0.44 3.24
C TRP A 156 -13.15 0.07 4.70
N ALA A 157 -14.26 0.01 5.45
CA ALA A 157 -14.29 -0.59 6.77
C ALA A 157 -14.62 -2.09 6.62
N VAL A 158 -14.00 -2.92 7.46
CA VAL A 158 -14.26 -4.37 7.49
C VAL A 158 -15.64 -4.64 8.12
N ARG A 159 -16.44 -5.45 7.43
CA ARG A 159 -17.77 -5.96 7.82
C ARG A 159 -17.66 -7.42 8.24
N GLU A 160 -17.40 -7.66 9.52
CA GLU A 160 -17.22 -9.01 10.07
C GLU A 160 -18.45 -9.90 9.83
N GLU A 161 -19.64 -9.32 9.76
CA GLU A 161 -20.90 -10.01 9.46
C GLU A 161 -20.97 -10.61 8.05
N LEU A 162 -20.21 -10.07 7.10
CA LEU A 162 -20.02 -10.64 5.76
C LEU A 162 -18.80 -11.59 5.69
N GLY A 163 -18.22 -11.86 6.85
CA GLY A 163 -16.99 -12.62 6.98
C GLY A 163 -15.77 -11.83 6.52
N GLU A 164 -15.80 -10.51 6.35
CA GLU A 164 -14.59 -9.75 6.04
C GLU A 164 -13.60 -9.82 7.22
N VAL A 165 -12.30 -9.68 6.93
CA VAL A 165 -11.23 -9.84 7.92
C VAL A 165 -10.27 -8.67 7.85
N ASP A 166 -9.97 -8.06 8.99
CA ASP A 166 -8.87 -7.12 9.12
C ASP A 166 -7.63 -7.88 9.63
N TYR A 167 -6.61 -8.09 8.79
CA TYR A 167 -5.44 -8.88 9.19
C TYR A 167 -4.50 -8.03 10.05
N PRO A 168 -4.10 -8.50 11.25
CA PRO A 168 -3.33 -7.65 12.16
C PRO A 168 -1.87 -7.50 11.74
N ALA A 169 -1.35 -8.37 10.88
CA ALA A 169 0.06 -8.37 10.55
C ALA A 169 0.50 -7.13 9.75
N VAL A 170 1.61 -6.53 10.17
CA VAL A 170 2.41 -5.56 9.42
C VAL A 170 3.59 -6.30 8.80
N HIS A 171 3.56 -6.46 7.48
CA HIS A 171 4.56 -7.19 6.72
C HIS A 171 5.69 -6.26 6.26
N ALA A 172 6.95 -6.65 6.50
CA ALA A 172 8.12 -5.90 6.03
C ALA A 172 8.36 -6.08 4.53
N THR A 173 7.93 -7.21 3.96
CA THR A 173 7.96 -7.50 2.52
C THR A 173 6.57 -7.97 2.07
N PRO A 174 6.20 -7.86 0.79
CA PRO A 174 4.92 -8.40 0.34
C PRO A 174 4.84 -9.91 0.61
N PRO A 175 3.69 -10.45 1.09
CA PRO A 175 3.49 -11.89 1.24
C PRO A 175 3.78 -12.62 -0.08
N GLU A 176 4.45 -13.78 0.01
CA GLU A 176 4.96 -14.51 -1.16
C GLU A 176 3.87 -14.80 -2.20
N ALA A 177 2.68 -15.22 -1.75
CA ALA A 177 1.55 -15.49 -2.65
C ALA A 177 1.10 -14.26 -3.45
N ILE A 178 1.08 -13.08 -2.81
CA ILE A 178 0.73 -11.81 -3.47
C ILE A 178 1.81 -11.44 -4.46
N LEU A 179 3.08 -11.47 -4.03
CA LEU A 179 4.21 -11.08 -4.88
C LEU A 179 4.32 -12.00 -6.11
N HIS A 180 4.14 -13.30 -5.91
CA HIS A 180 4.11 -14.28 -6.97
C HIS A 180 2.99 -13.98 -7.98
N ALA A 181 1.76 -13.70 -7.51
CA ALA A 181 0.64 -13.38 -8.39
C ALA A 181 0.89 -12.09 -9.21
N LEU A 182 1.39 -11.03 -8.56
CA LEU A 182 1.72 -9.77 -9.23
C LEU A 182 2.81 -9.94 -10.29
N ARG A 183 3.87 -10.69 -9.97
CA ARG A 183 5.05 -10.87 -10.84
C ARG A 183 4.76 -11.67 -12.10
N HIS A 184 3.85 -12.63 -12.02
CA HIS A 184 3.60 -13.60 -13.11
C HIS A 184 2.33 -13.31 -13.91
N ALA A 185 1.49 -12.36 -13.48
CA ALA A 185 0.32 -11.96 -14.24
C ALA A 185 0.72 -11.14 -15.48
N ARG A 186 0.27 -11.56 -16.66
CA ARG A 186 0.48 -10.81 -17.91
C ARG A 186 -0.41 -9.57 -17.98
N ASP A 187 -1.59 -9.67 -17.42
CA ASP A 187 -2.58 -8.60 -17.34
C ASP A 187 -3.42 -8.70 -16.06
N ARG A 188 -4.21 -7.66 -15.81
CA ARG A 188 -5.07 -7.59 -14.63
C ARG A 188 -6.14 -8.68 -14.59
N ALA A 189 -6.62 -9.17 -15.73
CA ALA A 189 -7.62 -10.23 -15.74
C ALA A 189 -7.01 -11.56 -15.27
N GLU A 190 -5.77 -11.84 -15.65
CA GLU A 190 -5.00 -12.96 -15.12
C GLU A 190 -4.63 -12.77 -13.65
N LEU A 191 -4.24 -11.56 -13.25
CA LEU A 191 -3.98 -11.25 -11.84
C LEU A 191 -5.18 -11.62 -10.95
N TRP A 192 -6.40 -11.22 -11.34
CA TRP A 192 -7.62 -11.54 -10.59
C TRP A 192 -7.90 -13.02 -10.41
N ARG A 193 -7.51 -13.87 -11.37
CA ARG A 193 -7.66 -15.32 -11.22
C ARG A 193 -6.61 -15.93 -10.29
N ASN A 194 -5.48 -15.27 -10.11
CA ASN A 194 -4.31 -15.80 -9.43
C ASN A 194 -4.10 -15.20 -8.03
N LEU A 195 -4.78 -14.11 -7.68
CA LEU A 195 -4.68 -13.53 -6.35
C LEU A 195 -5.24 -14.48 -5.28
N PRO A 196 -4.62 -14.54 -4.10
CA PRO A 196 -5.14 -15.33 -3.01
C PRO A 196 -6.45 -14.70 -2.49
N ALA A 197 -7.42 -15.56 -2.17
CA ALA A 197 -8.68 -15.14 -1.54
C ALA A 197 -8.49 -14.78 -0.05
N GLN A 198 -7.38 -15.19 0.57
CA GLN A 198 -7.06 -14.95 1.98
C GLN A 198 -5.54 -15.03 2.23
N LEU A 199 -5.08 -14.44 3.33
CA LEU A 199 -3.71 -14.54 3.85
C LEU A 199 -3.66 -15.41 5.11
#